data_AF-A0AAD7LNH6-F1
#
_entry.id   AF-A0AAD7LNH6-F1
#
_cell.length_a   1.000
_cell.length_b   1.000
_cell.length_c   1.000
_cell.angle_alpha   90.00
_cell.angle_beta   90.00
_cell.angle_gamma   90.00
#
_symmetry.space_group_name_H-M   'P 1'
#
loop_
_entity.id
_entity.type
_entity.pdbx_description
1 polymer ?
#
loop_
_entity_poly.entity_id
_entity_poly.type
_entity_poly.pdbx_seq_one_letter_code
_entity_poly.pdbx_strand_id
1 'polypeptide(L)'
;MSQSNGRHKSQPKWNDALLEMFRLDYIGDSPYITCSPSLYHHRLNERDKFLILSSDGLYQYFTNEEAITKVNSFITLVPDRDPAQLLVEEVLFRAAKKAGIEFHELLEIPQGERRRYHDDISIVIVSLEGIIWRLSV
;
A
#
# COMPACT_ATOMS: atom_id res chain seq x y z
N MET A 1 -4.00 -14.70 -29.21
CA MET A 1 -4.58 -13.42 -28.74
C MET A 1 -3.48 -12.60 -28.11
N SER A 2 -3.27 -11.40 -28.64
CA SER A 2 -2.14 -10.50 -28.36
C SER A 2 -2.18 -9.95 -26.92
N GLN A 3 -1.12 -10.18 -26.15
CA GLN A 3 -0.87 -9.39 -24.94
C GLN A 3 -0.15 -8.10 -25.34
N SER A 4 -0.86 -6.98 -25.24
CA SER A 4 -0.32 -5.63 -25.34
C SER A 4 0.51 -5.33 -24.09
N ASN A 5 1.81 -5.64 -24.13
CA ASN A 5 2.74 -5.24 -23.08
C ASN A 5 3.04 -3.75 -23.17
N GLY A 6 2.56 -2.98 -22.19
CA GLY A 6 2.92 -1.58 -21.98
C GLY A 6 4.44 -1.41 -21.94
N ARG A 7 4.99 -0.72 -22.95
CA ARG A 7 6.42 -0.44 -23.11
C ARG A 7 6.74 0.93 -22.53
N HIS A 8 6.86 1.03 -21.22
CA HIS A 8 7.61 2.13 -20.59
C HIS A 8 8.67 1.50 -19.71
N LYS A 9 9.89 1.35 -20.25
CA LYS A 9 11.04 0.75 -19.58
C LYS A 9 12.17 1.77 -19.64
N SER A 10 12.90 2.01 -18.55
CA SER A 10 14.11 2.84 -18.56
C SER A 10 15.25 2.07 -19.25
N GLN A 11 15.30 2.17 -20.58
CA GLN A 11 16.35 1.61 -21.43
C GLN A 11 17.21 2.74 -22.01
N PRO A 12 18.49 2.49 -22.36
CA PRO A 12 19.37 3.51 -22.90
C PRO A 12 18.77 4.29 -24.07
N LYS A 13 18.03 3.61 -24.96
CA LYS A 13 17.35 4.22 -26.12
C LYS A 13 16.30 5.29 -25.79
N TRP A 14 15.85 5.39 -24.53
CA TRP A 14 14.87 6.40 -24.13
C TRP A 14 15.53 7.71 -23.70
N ASN A 15 16.86 7.74 -23.50
CA ASN A 15 17.58 9.00 -23.26
C ASN A 15 17.42 10.00 -24.40
N ASP A 16 17.32 9.52 -25.63
CA ASP A 16 17.18 10.39 -26.80
C ASP A 16 15.86 11.15 -26.81
N ALA A 17 14.83 10.61 -26.14
CA ALA A 17 13.53 11.26 -25.96
C ALA A 17 13.50 12.24 -24.77
N LEU A 18 14.55 12.30 -23.96
CA LEU A 18 14.64 13.17 -22.78
C LEU A 18 15.45 14.43 -23.12
N LEU A 19 15.07 15.55 -22.49
CA LEU A 19 15.91 16.76 -22.46
C LEU A 19 17.27 16.39 -21.86
N GLU A 20 18.32 17.07 -22.31
CA GLU A 20 19.70 16.76 -21.94
C GLU A 20 19.91 16.66 -20.42
N MET A 21 19.29 17.56 -19.66
CA MET A 21 19.34 17.56 -18.18
C MET A 21 18.71 16.33 -17.49
N PHE A 22 17.89 15.55 -18.20
CA PHE A 22 17.22 14.35 -17.68
C PHE A 22 17.80 13.05 -18.27
N ARG A 23 18.83 13.13 -19.12
CA ARG A 23 19.51 11.94 -19.64
C ARG A 23 20.27 11.26 -18.52
N LEU A 24 20.16 9.93 -18.47
CA LEU A 24 20.86 9.11 -17.49
C LEU A 24 22.11 8.50 -18.12
N ASP A 25 23.24 8.49 -17.40
CA ASP A 25 24.42 7.77 -17.87
C ASP A 25 24.21 6.27 -17.62
N TYR A 26 23.86 5.53 -18.66
CA TYR A 26 23.60 4.08 -18.57
C TYR A 26 24.92 3.31 -18.58
N ILE A 27 25.03 2.34 -17.68
CA ILE A 27 26.11 1.37 -17.62
C ILE A 27 25.55 0.04 -18.14
N GLY A 28 25.95 -0.33 -19.35
CA GLY A 28 25.46 -1.52 -20.06
C GLY A 28 24.08 -1.34 -20.70
N ASP A 29 23.55 -2.44 -21.24
CA ASP A 29 22.36 -2.42 -22.12
C ASP A 29 21.07 -2.92 -21.44
N SER A 30 21.16 -3.34 -20.18
CA SER A 30 20.02 -3.88 -19.44
C SER A 30 19.13 -2.78 -18.85
N PRO A 31 17.80 -2.95 -18.84
CA PRO A 31 16.91 -1.99 -18.18
C PRO A 31 17.14 -2.00 -16.67
N TYR A 32 17.26 -0.80 -16.06
CA TYR A 32 17.46 -0.68 -14.62
C TYR A 32 16.19 -0.94 -13.81
N ILE A 33 15.02 -0.65 -14.39
CA ILE A 33 13.72 -0.84 -13.73
C ILE A 33 12.86 -1.70 -14.64
N THR A 34 12.16 -2.67 -14.05
CA THR A 34 11.17 -3.49 -14.73
C THR A 34 9.82 -3.35 -14.03
N CYS A 35 8.73 -3.43 -14.79
CA CYS A 35 7.37 -3.48 -14.27
C CYS A 35 6.88 -4.93 -14.07
N SER A 36 7.80 -5.87 -13.91
CA SER A 36 7.47 -7.28 -13.67
C SER A 36 7.24 -7.47 -12.18
N PRO A 37 6.03 -7.87 -11.73
CA PRO A 37 5.78 -8.09 -10.32
C PRO A 37 6.43 -9.38 -9.82
N SER A 38 6.67 -9.45 -8.52
CA SER A 38 6.95 -10.71 -7.83
C SER A 38 5.64 -11.48 -7.63
N LEU A 39 5.65 -12.78 -7.96
CA LEU A 39 4.49 -13.66 -7.79
C LEU A 39 4.71 -14.57 -6.58
N TYR A 40 3.74 -14.58 -5.66
CA TYR A 40 3.71 -15.49 -4.52
C TYR A 40 2.36 -16.20 -4.45
N HIS A 41 2.37 -17.52 -4.21
CA HIS A 41 1.17 -18.33 -4.08
C HIS A 41 1.06 -18.87 -2.65
N HIS A 42 -0.05 -18.56 -1.98
CA HIS A 42 -0.37 -19.05 -0.64
C HIS A 42 -1.66 -19.86 -0.68
N ARG A 43 -1.63 -21.08 -0.14
CA ARG A 43 -2.85 -21.90 0.00
C ARG A 43 -3.50 -21.58 1.34
N LEU A 44 -4.70 -21.03 1.30
CA LEU A 44 -5.45 -20.68 2.49
C LEU A 44 -5.68 -21.89 3.40
N ASN A 45 -5.62 -21.64 4.71
CA ASN A 45 -5.95 -22.58 5.76
C ASN A 45 -6.88 -21.94 6.81
N GLU A 46 -7.40 -22.74 7.73
CA GLU A 46 -8.38 -22.30 8.74
C GLU A 46 -7.86 -21.23 9.72
N ARG A 47 -6.54 -21.00 9.78
CA ARG A 47 -5.93 -19.94 10.60
C ARG A 47 -5.84 -18.60 9.88
N ASP A 48 -6.05 -18.57 8.56
CA ASP A 48 -5.96 -17.35 7.75
C ASP A 48 -7.28 -16.58 7.84
N LYS A 49 -7.31 -15.51 8.63
CA LYS A 49 -8.55 -14.74 8.91
C LYS A 49 -8.80 -13.61 7.93
N PHE A 50 -7.75 -12.89 7.56
CA PHE A 50 -7.85 -11.73 6.67
C PHE A 50 -6.52 -11.46 5.98
N LEU A 51 -6.57 -10.67 4.91
CA LEU A 51 -5.41 -10.15 4.20
C LEU A 51 -5.46 -8.62 4.20
N ILE A 52 -4.35 -7.98 4.56
CA ILE A 52 -4.17 -6.53 4.45
C ILE A 52 -3.31 -6.25 3.22
N LEU A 53 -3.84 -5.48 2.27
CA LEU A 53 -3.08 -4.87 1.18
C LEU A 53 -2.97 -3.38 1.49
N SER A 54 -1.76 -2.82 1.48
CA SER A 54 -1.58 -1.40 1.78
C SER A 54 -0.39 -0.78 1.06
N SER A 55 -0.43 0.55 0.92
CA SER A 55 0.75 1.33 0.53
C SER A 55 1.75 1.45 1.69
N ASP A 56 2.99 1.81 1.36
CA ASP A 56 4.07 2.06 2.32
C ASP A 56 3.75 3.16 3.34
N GLY A 57 2.87 4.10 3.00
CA GLY A 57 2.36 5.14 3.91
C GLY A 57 1.82 4.59 5.24
N LEU A 58 1.24 3.38 5.26
CA LEU A 58 0.82 2.72 6.52
C LEU A 58 2.03 2.38 7.40
N TYR A 59 3.05 1.76 6.80
CA TYR A 59 4.19 1.18 7.51
C TYR A 59 5.24 2.21 7.93
N GLN A 60 5.06 3.48 7.55
CA GLN A 60 5.77 4.61 8.17
C GLN A 60 5.38 4.81 9.65
N TYR A 61 4.22 4.29 10.06
CA TYR A 61 3.68 4.45 11.42
C TYR A 61 3.38 3.13 12.13
N PHE A 62 3.45 2.00 11.43
CA PHE A 62 3.11 0.68 11.95
C PHE A 62 4.16 -0.36 11.59
N THR A 63 4.36 -1.34 12.47
CA THR A 63 4.93 -2.62 12.06
C THR A 63 3.84 -3.55 11.50
N ASN A 64 4.24 -4.61 10.80
CA ASN A 64 3.31 -5.62 10.31
C ASN A 64 2.49 -6.24 11.46
N GLU A 65 3.15 -6.54 12.58
CA GLU A 65 2.53 -7.14 13.77
C GLU A 65 1.54 -6.19 14.43
N GLU A 66 1.87 -4.89 14.52
CA GLU A 66 0.96 -3.89 15.06
C GLU A 66 -0.29 -3.73 14.21
N ALA A 67 -0.13 -3.68 12.88
CA ALA A 67 -1.25 -3.58 11.94
C ALA A 67 -2.20 -4.78 12.07
N ILE A 68 -1.65 -6.00 12.11
CA ILE A 68 -2.44 -7.23 12.30
C ILE A 68 -3.16 -7.22 13.65
N THR A 69 -2.46 -6.82 14.72
CA THR A 69 -3.03 -6.77 16.08
C THR A 69 -4.18 -5.79 16.14
N LYS A 70 -4.02 -4.58 15.59
CA LYS A 70 -5.08 -3.55 15.55
C LYS A 70 -6.28 -4.01 14.75
N VAL A 71 -6.09 -4.55 13.54
CA VAL A 71 -7.19 -5.05 12.72
C VAL A 71 -7.96 -6.16 13.43
N ASN A 72 -7.26 -7.12 14.04
CA ASN A 72 -7.89 -8.20 14.80
C ASN A 72 -8.70 -7.64 16.01
N SER A 73 -8.16 -6.65 16.72
CA SER A 73 -8.89 -5.95 17.79
C SER A 73 -10.12 -5.21 17.28
N PHE A 74 -10.03 -4.50 16.15
CA PHE A 74 -11.15 -3.75 15.57
C PHE A 74 -12.30 -4.66 15.15
N ILE A 75 -12.00 -5.75 14.45
CA ILE A 75 -13.01 -6.74 14.03
C ILE A 75 -13.75 -7.34 15.23
N THR A 76 -13.07 -7.49 16.37
CA THR A 76 -13.67 -8.08 17.58
C THR A 76 -14.43 -7.07 18.43
N LEU A 77 -13.89 -5.86 18.60
CA LEU A 77 -14.42 -4.85 19.54
C LEU A 77 -15.46 -3.93 18.92
N VAL A 78 -15.37 -3.66 17.62
CA VAL A 78 -16.23 -2.72 16.88
C VAL A 78 -16.58 -3.30 15.50
N PRO A 79 -17.31 -4.43 15.45
CA PRO A 79 -17.60 -5.16 14.20
C PRO A 79 -18.42 -4.35 13.19
N ASP A 80 -19.15 -3.33 13.65
CA ASP A 80 -19.98 -2.47 12.79
C ASP A 80 -19.19 -1.38 12.05
N ARG A 81 -17.91 -1.19 12.38
CA ARG A 81 -17.04 -0.20 11.73
C ARG A 81 -16.07 -0.87 10.77
N ASP A 82 -15.77 -0.17 9.66
CA ASP A 82 -14.75 -0.61 8.72
C ASP A 82 -13.36 -0.60 9.39
N PRO A 83 -12.69 -1.77 9.53
CA PRO A 83 -11.36 -1.84 10.12
C PRO A 83 -10.29 -1.08 9.32
N ALA A 84 -10.46 -0.91 8.00
CA ALA A 84 -9.54 -0.14 7.18
C ALA A 84 -9.62 1.35 7.52
N GLN A 85 -10.85 1.88 7.68
CA GLN A 85 -11.07 3.27 8.11
C GLN A 85 -10.46 3.51 9.50
N LEU A 86 -10.68 2.58 10.44
CA LEU A 86 -10.08 2.64 11.78
C LEU A 86 -8.55 2.67 11.74
N LEU A 87 -7.93 1.91 10.83
CA LEU A 87 -6.48 1.91 10.66
C LEU A 87 -5.98 3.26 10.11
N VAL A 88 -6.69 3.86 9.13
CA VAL A 88 -6.38 5.21 8.64
C VAL A 88 -6.50 6.26 9.75
N GLU A 89 -7.56 6.22 10.55
CA GLU A 89 -7.76 7.14 11.69
C GLU A 89 -6.58 7.06 12.68
N GLU A 90 -6.12 5.85 13.01
CA GLU A 90 -4.97 5.65 13.90
C GLU A 90 -3.65 6.13 13.25
N VAL A 91 -3.45 5.94 11.94
CA VAL A 91 -2.30 6.50 11.22
C VAL A 91 -2.29 8.03 11.31
N LEU A 92 -3.43 8.67 11.01
CA LEU A 92 -3.55 10.12 11.04
C LEU A 92 -3.35 10.67 12.46
N PHE A 93 -3.83 9.97 13.49
CA PHE A 93 -3.56 10.31 14.88
C PHE A 93 -2.05 10.23 15.22
N ARG A 94 -1.37 9.16 14.79
CA ARG A 94 0.08 9.03 14.96
C ARG A 94 0.85 10.10 14.17
N ALA A 95 0.39 10.46 12.98
CA ALA A 95 0.98 11.51 12.15
C ALA A 95 0.86 12.89 12.81
N ALA A 96 -0.32 13.25 13.32
CA ALA A 96 -0.55 14.50 14.05
C ALA A 96 0.38 14.59 15.28
N LYS A 97 0.43 13.51 16.08
CA LYS A 97 1.32 13.42 17.24
C LYS A 97 2.80 13.57 16.87
N LYS A 98 3.23 12.95 15.76
CA LYS A 98 4.62 13.06 15.26
C LYS A 98 4.95 14.48 14.79
N ALA A 99 3.98 15.19 14.22
CA ALA A 99 4.12 16.57 13.79
C ALA A 99 3.94 17.60 14.92
N GLY A 100 3.49 17.17 16.11
CA GLY A 100 3.27 18.04 17.25
C GLY A 100 2.03 18.94 17.12
N ILE A 101 1.05 18.53 16.30
CA ILE A 101 -0.21 19.24 16.09
C ILE A 101 -1.40 18.41 16.55
N GLU A 102 -2.54 19.05 16.73
CA GLU A 102 -3.78 18.36 17.06
C GLU A 102 -4.33 17.60 15.84
N PHE A 103 -5.06 16.51 16.09
CA PHE A 103 -5.63 15.68 15.02
C PHE A 103 -6.55 16.47 14.09
N HIS A 104 -7.38 17.35 14.65
CA HIS A 104 -8.30 18.19 13.87
C HIS A 104 -7.53 19.17 12.97
N GLU A 105 -6.43 19.75 13.46
CA GLU A 105 -5.58 20.65 12.69
C GLU A 105 -4.96 19.93 11.49
N LEU A 106 -4.52 18.67 11.65
CA LEU A 106 -4.00 17.85 10.55
C LEU A 106 -5.05 17.64 9.44
N LEU A 107 -6.32 17.43 9.79
CA LEU A 107 -7.40 17.19 8.83
C LEU A 107 -7.74 18.45 8.00
N GLU A 108 -7.55 19.63 8.58
CA GLU A 108 -7.83 20.92 7.93
C GLU A 108 -6.73 21.36 6.96
N ILE A 109 -5.58 20.67 6.95
CA ILE A 109 -4.46 21.03 6.07
C ILE A 109 -4.89 20.94 4.60
N PRO A 110 -4.66 22.01 3.80
CA PRO A 110 -5.00 22.03 2.39
C PRO A 110 -4.30 20.96 1.55
N GLN A 111 -4.98 20.51 0.50
CA GLN A 111 -4.43 19.57 -0.48
C GLN A 111 -3.23 20.20 -1.20
N GLY A 112 -2.02 19.68 -0.95
CA GLY A 112 -0.74 20.23 -1.42
C GLY A 112 0.31 20.28 -0.32
N GLU A 113 -0.11 20.61 0.90
CA GLU A 113 0.78 20.71 2.08
C GLU A 113 0.78 19.41 2.92
N ARG A 114 -0.22 18.54 2.73
CA ARG A 114 -0.39 17.27 3.46
C ARG A 114 0.82 16.33 3.40
N ARG A 115 1.52 16.28 2.25
CA ARG A 115 2.73 15.45 2.06
C ARG A 115 3.88 15.80 3.01
N ARG A 116 3.83 16.97 3.67
CA ARG A 116 4.81 17.34 4.72
C ARG A 116 4.59 16.57 6.03
N TYR A 117 3.40 16.00 6.22
CA TYR A 117 2.98 15.40 7.49
C TYR A 117 2.85 13.88 7.41
N HIS A 118 2.30 13.37 6.31
CA HIS A 118 2.18 11.95 6.02
C HIS A 118 2.14 11.69 4.50
N ASP A 119 2.44 10.46 4.09
CA ASP A 119 2.34 10.03 2.69
C ASP A 119 0.90 9.62 2.30
N ASP A 120 0.67 9.34 1.02
CA ASP A 120 -0.61 8.82 0.54
C ASP A 120 -0.86 7.40 1.12
N ILE A 121 -1.95 7.25 1.88
CA ILE A 121 -2.29 5.99 2.57
C ILE A 121 -3.44 5.31 1.83
N SER A 122 -3.22 4.06 1.40
CA SER A 122 -4.24 3.19 0.81
C SER A 122 -4.24 1.85 1.54
N ILE A 123 -5.41 1.40 1.98
CA ILE A 123 -5.57 0.16 2.76
C ILE A 123 -6.79 -0.59 2.24
N VAL A 124 -6.63 -1.86 1.95
CA VAL A 124 -7.71 -2.79 1.60
C VAL A 124 -7.59 -4.00 2.52
N ILE A 125 -8.68 -4.33 3.22
CA ILE A 125 -8.75 -5.49 4.10
C ILE A 125 -9.75 -6.48 3.50
N VAL A 126 -9.28 -7.69 3.22
CA VAL A 126 -10.09 -8.78 2.68
C VAL A 126 -10.33 -9.78 3.80
N SER A 127 -11.59 -9.97 4.19
CA SER A 127 -11.97 -11.05 5.11
C SER A 127 -11.89 -12.40 4.41
N LEU A 128 -11.24 -13.36 5.05
CA LEU A 128 -11.08 -14.74 4.59
C LEU A 128 -11.93 -15.72 5.41
N GLU A 129 -12.65 -15.23 6.42
CA GLU A 129 -13.59 -16.01 7.24
C GLU A 129 -14.91 -16.38 6.49
N GLY A 130 -14.99 -16.11 5.18
CA GLY A 130 -16.13 -16.45 4.34
C GLY A 130 -16.24 -17.96 4.05
N ILE A 131 -17.44 -18.52 4.22
CA ILE A 131 -17.80 -19.95 4.06
C ILE A 131 -17.09 -20.59 2.86
N ILE A 132 -16.23 -21.58 3.14
CA ILE A 132 -15.61 -22.42 2.13
C ILE A 132 -16.67 -23.44 1.66
N TRP A 133 -17.33 -23.16 0.54
CA TRP A 133 -18.15 -24.16 -0.17
C TRP A 133 -17.20 -25.14 -0.87
N ARG A 134 -16.97 -26.30 -0.26
CA ARG A 134 -16.28 -27.43 -0.91
C ARG A 134 -17.32 -28.34 -1.56
N LEU A 135 -17.34 -28.37 -2.90
CA LEU A 135 -17.91 -29.45 -3.68
C LEU A 135 -16.77 -30.34 -4.17
N SER A 136 -16.78 -31.60 -3.74
CA SER A 136 -16.00 -32.67 -4.34
C SER A 136 -16.87 -33.34 -5.41
N VAL A 137 -16.34 -33.51 -6.62
CA VAL A 137 -16.91 -34.44 -7.62
C VAL A 137 -16.17 -35.76 -7.52
#